data_AF-A0AAV2I2Q7-F1
#
_entry.id   AF-A0AAV2I2Q7-F1
#
_cell.length_a   1.000
_cell.length_b   1.000
_cell.length_c   1.000
_cell.angle_alpha   90.00
_cell.angle_beta   90.00
_cell.angle_gamma   90.00
#
_symmetry.space_group_name_H-M   'P 1'
#
loop_
_entity.id
_entity.type
_entity.pdbx_description
1 polymer ?
#
loop_
_entity_poly.entity_id
_entity_poly.type
_entity_poly.pdbx_seq_one_letter_code
_entity_poly.pdbx_strand_id
1 'polypeptide(L)'
;MGTAHEVDDHEVSKKNIFSQKKNDTSEIVSKLRAQFLNKGLEIYPFKVGWYNDEVEELFHFNFDPDTLAVLVVSTPDMFERALVPFMCSDDCTGTLDLLDKCMKHNFSLVRRIFPDEDIEIMHDFEMTPSRRPKVLVQPAAHVAGAAYYYTARSLAPNPFKQKIFGVCIHPVYGGWFALRGVFIFKSVRAADLPRIDPVDCVPEQEKRVELLDLFNNYWKDNRYRDIISVEKKYSEDQKRYFSTLPKDRGPLIKELIQKYKGINSEEQMQKKEMLTNNNSIKLCNSESNSQPDYGFHKEFY
;
A
#
# COMPACT_ATOMS: atom_id res chain seq x y z
N MET A 1 -9.82 66.45 -36.28
CA MET A 1 -9.65 65.21 -37.06
C MET A 1 -9.09 64.17 -36.12
N GLY A 2 -9.84 63.11 -35.85
CA GLY A 2 -9.48 62.07 -34.89
C GLY A 2 -10.70 61.21 -34.60
N THR A 3 -10.80 60.11 -35.35
CA THR A 3 -11.85 59.07 -35.31
C THR A 3 -11.80 58.28 -34.01
N ALA A 4 -12.93 58.14 -33.32
CA ALA A 4 -13.13 57.13 -32.27
C ALA A 4 -13.71 55.87 -32.93
N HIS A 5 -12.92 54.81 -32.97
CA HIS A 5 -13.37 53.46 -33.32
C HIS A 5 -13.81 52.74 -32.05
N GLU A 6 -15.02 52.20 -32.10
CA GLU A 6 -15.52 51.13 -31.23
C GLU A 6 -14.52 49.97 -31.19
N VAL A 7 -14.25 49.46 -30.00
CA VAL A 7 -13.56 48.18 -29.83
C VAL A 7 -14.52 47.23 -29.12
N ASP A 8 -14.75 46.12 -29.80
CA ASP A 8 -15.69 45.03 -29.56
C ASP A 8 -15.66 44.42 -28.14
N ASP A 9 -16.86 44.27 -27.58
CA ASP A 9 -17.21 43.55 -26.35
C ASP A 9 -17.14 42.00 -26.45
N HIS A 10 -16.36 41.46 -27.39
CA HIS A 10 -16.34 40.01 -27.65
C HIS A 10 -15.10 39.24 -27.16
N GLU A 11 -14.15 39.88 -26.48
CA GLU A 11 -12.88 39.23 -26.07
C GLU A 11 -12.72 38.95 -24.56
N VAL A 12 -13.78 39.09 -23.75
CA VAL A 12 -13.71 38.81 -22.30
C VAL A 12 -14.24 37.41 -21.94
N SER A 13 -14.88 36.69 -22.87
CA SER A 13 -15.59 35.43 -22.56
C SER A 13 -14.85 34.12 -22.92
N LYS A 14 -13.51 34.11 -23.03
CA LYS A 14 -12.73 32.89 -23.34
C LYS A 14 -11.52 32.61 -22.43
N LYS A 15 -11.39 33.26 -21.28
CA LYS A 15 -10.27 33.02 -20.34
C LYS A 15 -10.59 32.20 -19.08
N ASN A 16 -11.75 31.52 -19.03
CA ASN A 16 -12.17 30.80 -17.81
C ASN A 16 -12.54 29.32 -18.01
N ILE A 17 -11.88 28.64 -18.95
CA ILE A 17 -12.04 27.19 -19.14
C ILE A 17 -10.66 26.52 -19.06
N PHE A 18 -10.04 26.53 -17.87
CA PHE A 18 -9.02 25.57 -17.42
C PHE A 18 -8.69 25.88 -15.94
N SER A 19 -9.71 25.97 -15.08
CA SER A 19 -9.49 25.72 -13.66
C SER A 19 -9.33 24.20 -13.54
N GLN A 20 -8.08 23.72 -13.66
CA GLN A 20 -7.75 22.36 -13.27
C GLN A 20 -8.19 22.20 -11.82
N LYS A 21 -9.18 21.35 -11.58
CA LYS A 21 -9.65 21.01 -10.25
C LYS A 21 -8.50 20.24 -9.57
N LYS A 22 -7.61 20.97 -8.88
CA LYS A 22 -6.58 20.35 -8.04
C LYS A 22 -7.28 19.41 -7.06
N ASN A 23 -6.82 18.17 -6.98
CA ASN A 23 -7.38 17.25 -6.00
C ASN A 23 -7.02 17.76 -4.59
N ASP A 24 -7.99 17.75 -3.68
CA ASP A 24 -7.70 17.98 -2.27
C ASP A 24 -6.97 16.76 -1.67
N THR A 25 -6.16 16.99 -0.64
CA THR A 25 -5.40 15.96 0.09
C THR A 25 -6.30 14.82 0.54
N SER A 26 -7.51 15.12 1.01
CA SER A 26 -8.49 14.11 1.45
C SER A 26 -8.95 13.19 0.31
N GLU A 27 -9.19 13.76 -0.87
CA GLU A 27 -9.60 13.04 -2.08
C GLU A 27 -8.48 12.12 -2.57
N ILE A 28 -7.24 12.61 -2.60
CA ILE A 28 -6.06 11.81 -2.99
C ILE A 28 -5.92 10.60 -2.07
N VAL A 29 -5.90 10.83 -0.76
CA VAL A 29 -5.72 9.78 0.24
C VAL A 29 -6.86 8.75 0.16
N SER A 30 -8.10 9.19 -0.02
CA SER A 30 -9.25 8.30 -0.18
C SER A 30 -9.13 7.39 -1.42
N LYS A 31 -8.82 7.97 -2.59
CA LYS A 31 -8.64 7.21 -3.83
C LYS A 31 -7.46 6.24 -3.75
N LEU A 32 -6.34 6.64 -3.15
CA LEU A 32 -5.19 5.77 -2.92
C LEU A 32 -5.57 4.60 -1.99
N ARG A 33 -6.24 4.85 -0.86
CA ARG A 33 -6.72 3.78 0.04
C ARG A 33 -7.61 2.79 -0.70
N ALA A 34 -8.57 3.27 -1.48
CA ALA A 34 -9.44 2.41 -2.27
C ALA A 34 -8.67 1.54 -3.28
N GLN A 35 -7.59 2.07 -3.87
CA GLN A 35 -6.75 1.34 -4.82
C GLN A 35 -5.86 0.27 -4.15
N PHE A 36 -5.36 0.54 -2.94
CA PHE A 36 -4.27 -0.23 -2.32
C PHE A 36 -4.75 -1.21 -1.24
N LEU A 37 -5.86 -0.92 -0.56
CA LEU A 37 -6.33 -1.71 0.59
C LEU A 37 -6.59 -3.18 0.24
N ASN A 38 -7.25 -3.45 -0.89
CA ASN A 38 -7.55 -4.82 -1.31
C ASN A 38 -6.31 -5.61 -1.78
N LYS A 39 -5.17 -4.94 -1.91
CA LYS A 39 -3.87 -5.53 -2.30
C LYS A 39 -2.95 -5.78 -1.11
N GLY A 40 -3.44 -5.62 0.12
CA GLY A 40 -2.61 -5.72 1.32
C GLY A 40 -1.59 -4.59 1.44
N LEU A 41 -1.86 -3.45 0.80
CA LEU A 41 -1.02 -2.26 0.83
C LEU A 41 -1.74 -1.17 1.62
N GLU A 42 -1.07 -0.63 2.64
CA GLU A 42 -1.53 0.50 3.42
C GLU A 42 -0.84 1.78 2.94
N ILE A 43 -1.50 2.93 3.15
CA ILE A 43 -0.97 4.23 2.78
C ILE A 43 -1.07 5.24 3.92
N TYR A 44 -0.01 6.03 4.10
CA TYR A 44 0.12 6.98 5.19
C TYR A 44 0.58 8.34 4.66
N PRO A 45 -0.28 9.38 4.67
CA PRO A 45 0.10 10.71 4.22
C PRO A 45 1.02 11.39 5.22
N PHE A 46 1.97 12.18 4.72
CA PHE A 46 2.85 13.04 5.51
C PHE A 46 3.25 14.28 4.71
N LYS A 47 3.78 15.29 5.40
CA LYS A 47 4.36 16.47 4.74
C LYS A 47 5.84 16.25 4.45
N VAL A 48 6.31 16.75 3.31
CA VAL A 48 7.74 16.73 2.97
C VAL A 48 8.60 17.37 4.08
N GLY A 49 8.14 18.47 4.69
CA GLY A 49 8.82 19.13 5.79
C GLY A 49 9.08 18.20 6.98
N TRP A 50 8.09 17.41 7.39
CA TRP A 50 8.24 16.48 8.51
C TRP A 50 9.33 15.45 8.25
N TYR A 51 9.43 14.94 7.03
CA TYR A 51 10.49 14.01 6.65
C TYR A 51 11.87 14.69 6.62
N ASN A 52 11.96 15.90 6.04
CA ASN A 52 13.21 16.64 5.95
C ASN A 52 13.76 16.97 7.36
N ASP A 53 12.90 17.24 8.34
CA ASP A 53 13.31 17.49 9.73
C ASP A 53 13.97 16.25 10.40
N GLU A 54 13.67 15.04 9.93
CA GLU A 54 14.17 13.78 10.53
C GLU A 54 15.46 13.24 9.87
N VAL A 55 15.82 13.75 8.69
CA VAL A 55 16.94 13.22 7.90
C VAL A 55 18.01 14.28 7.65
N GLU A 56 19.24 13.82 7.38
CA GLU A 56 20.33 14.72 6.99
C GLU A 56 20.01 15.41 5.65
N GLU A 57 20.52 16.64 5.47
CA GLU A 57 20.27 17.50 4.30
C GLU A 57 20.48 16.78 2.96
N LEU A 58 21.46 15.88 2.90
CA LEU A 58 21.77 15.05 1.74
C LEU A 58 20.58 14.19 1.25
N PHE A 59 19.64 13.87 2.15
CA PHE A 59 18.44 13.08 1.89
C PHE A 59 17.17 13.92 1.82
N HIS A 60 17.25 15.24 1.92
CA HIS A 60 16.09 16.12 1.81
C HIS A 60 15.44 15.98 0.44
N PHE A 61 14.10 15.99 0.46
CA PHE A 61 13.35 16.24 -0.76
C PHE A 61 13.36 17.73 -1.05
N ASN A 62 13.74 18.11 -2.27
CA ASN A 62 13.78 19.50 -2.71
C ASN A 62 12.39 19.98 -3.18
N PHE A 63 11.43 19.94 -2.27
CA PHE A 63 10.07 20.47 -2.47
C PHE A 63 9.70 21.39 -1.30
N ASP A 64 8.62 22.13 -1.49
CA ASP A 64 8.01 22.94 -0.43
C ASP A 64 7.65 22.06 0.78
N PRO A 65 7.92 22.50 2.02
CA PRO A 65 7.65 21.73 3.24
C PRO A 65 6.20 21.24 3.37
N ASP A 66 5.22 22.00 2.85
CA ASP A 66 3.80 21.62 2.88
C ASP A 66 3.39 20.72 1.72
N THR A 67 4.32 20.24 0.89
CA THR A 67 4.02 19.29 -0.20
C THR A 67 3.51 17.97 0.36
N LEU A 68 2.41 17.46 -0.21
CA LEU A 68 1.87 16.15 0.13
C LEU A 68 2.80 15.03 -0.33
N ALA A 69 3.21 14.19 0.62
CA ALA A 69 3.82 12.91 0.36
C ALA A 69 2.96 11.78 0.95
N VAL A 70 3.05 10.58 0.37
CA VAL A 70 2.31 9.41 0.83
C VAL A 70 3.24 8.21 0.85
N LEU A 71 3.43 7.63 2.02
CA LEU A 71 4.16 6.38 2.22
C LEU A 71 3.28 5.18 1.86
N VAL A 72 3.87 4.14 1.27
CA VAL A 72 3.21 2.85 1.02
C VAL A 72 3.87 1.75 1.85
N VAL A 73 3.05 0.97 2.54
CA VAL A 73 3.45 -0.13 3.40
C VAL A 73 2.81 -1.43 2.90
N SER A 74 3.58 -2.51 2.78
CA SER A 74 3.02 -3.84 2.52
C SER A 74 2.83 -4.61 3.81
N THR A 75 1.58 -5.01 4.06
CA THR A 75 1.18 -5.92 5.13
C THR A 75 1.46 -7.38 4.74
N PRO A 76 1.30 -8.36 5.64
CA PRO A 76 1.39 -9.78 5.28
C PRO A 76 0.55 -10.16 4.06
N ASP A 77 -0.69 -9.65 3.99
CA ASP A 77 -1.65 -9.95 2.91
C ASP A 77 -1.19 -9.54 1.51
N MET A 78 -0.19 -8.66 1.38
CA MET A 78 0.30 -8.24 0.08
C MET A 78 0.81 -9.41 -0.76
N PHE A 79 1.36 -10.44 -0.11
CA PHE A 79 1.87 -11.60 -0.83
C PHE A 79 0.74 -12.32 -1.59
N GLU A 80 -0.31 -12.73 -0.90
CA GLU A 80 -1.43 -13.43 -1.50
C GLU A 80 -2.34 -12.51 -2.34
N ARG A 81 -2.49 -11.24 -1.96
CA ARG A 81 -3.44 -10.32 -2.62
C ARG A 81 -2.85 -9.50 -3.76
N ALA A 82 -1.53 -9.35 -3.83
CA ALA A 82 -0.87 -8.59 -4.89
C ALA A 82 0.18 -9.41 -5.63
N LEU A 83 1.14 -10.01 -4.90
CA LEU A 83 2.27 -10.69 -5.53
C LEU A 83 1.85 -11.99 -6.22
N VAL A 84 1.02 -12.82 -5.59
CA VAL A 84 0.54 -14.08 -6.18
C VAL A 84 -0.28 -13.85 -7.46
N PRO A 85 -1.27 -12.94 -7.49
CA PRO A 85 -1.97 -12.59 -8.74
C PRO A 85 -1.02 -12.10 -9.82
N PHE A 86 -0.08 -11.21 -9.46
CA PHE A 86 0.92 -10.68 -10.38
C PHE A 86 1.80 -11.80 -10.96
N MET A 87 2.32 -12.68 -10.10
CA MET A 87 3.11 -13.86 -10.45
C MET A 87 2.38 -14.82 -11.39
N CYS A 88 1.06 -14.96 -11.23
CA CYS A 88 0.24 -15.84 -12.05
C CYS A 88 -0.13 -15.24 -13.41
N SER A 89 -0.09 -13.91 -13.54
CA SER A 89 -0.41 -13.15 -14.76
C SER A 89 0.80 -12.72 -15.59
N ASP A 90 1.97 -12.57 -14.96
CA ASP A 90 3.19 -12.05 -15.60
C ASP A 90 4.09 -13.19 -16.06
N ASP A 91 4.58 -13.09 -17.29
CA ASP A 91 5.66 -13.95 -17.76
C ASP A 91 6.92 -13.49 -17.03
N CYS A 92 7.33 -14.26 -16.01
CA CYS A 92 8.41 -13.98 -15.04
C CYS A 92 9.82 -13.82 -15.68
N THR A 93 9.95 -12.99 -16.70
CA THR A 93 11.10 -12.81 -17.59
C THR A 93 11.85 -11.52 -17.25
N GLY A 94 13.16 -11.49 -17.46
CA GLY A 94 14.01 -10.33 -17.17
C GLY A 94 14.73 -10.38 -15.81
N THR A 95 15.59 -9.39 -15.57
CA THR A 95 16.60 -9.41 -14.48
C THR A 95 16.13 -8.84 -13.14
N LEU A 96 15.04 -8.08 -13.13
CA LEU A 96 14.49 -7.50 -11.90
C LEU A 96 13.76 -8.58 -11.07
N ASP A 97 13.87 -8.49 -9.74
CA ASP A 97 13.14 -9.37 -8.83
C ASP A 97 11.62 -9.22 -9.04
N LEU A 98 10.89 -10.32 -8.89
CA LEU A 98 9.45 -10.36 -9.14
C LEU A 98 8.68 -9.45 -8.17
N LEU A 99 9.12 -9.32 -6.91
CA LEU A 99 8.51 -8.40 -5.96
C LEU A 99 8.64 -6.96 -6.42
N ASP A 100 9.82 -6.55 -6.86
CA ASP A 100 10.09 -5.19 -7.34
C ASP A 100 9.26 -4.88 -8.59
N LYS A 101 9.10 -5.86 -9.51
CA LYS A 101 8.19 -5.72 -10.66
C LYS A 101 6.74 -5.52 -10.24
N CYS A 102 6.26 -6.33 -9.29
CA CYS A 102 4.91 -6.21 -8.74
C CYS A 102 4.71 -4.82 -8.09
N MET A 103 5.68 -4.33 -7.33
CA MET A 103 5.60 -2.99 -6.71
C MET A 103 5.60 -1.89 -7.77
N LYS A 104 6.49 -1.95 -8.77
CA LYS A 104 6.48 -1.00 -9.90
C LYS A 104 5.16 -0.99 -10.65
N HIS A 105 4.58 -2.17 -10.92
CA HIS A 105 3.27 -2.29 -11.55
C HIS A 105 2.20 -1.58 -10.70
N ASN A 106 2.12 -1.90 -9.41
CA ASN A 106 1.13 -1.31 -8.51
C ASN A 106 1.29 0.21 -8.35
N PHE A 107 2.53 0.70 -8.25
CA PHE A 107 2.82 2.12 -8.12
C PHE A 107 2.51 2.86 -9.44
N SER A 108 2.68 2.22 -10.59
CA SER A 108 2.34 2.83 -11.89
C SER A 108 0.85 3.14 -12.05
N LEU A 109 -0.03 2.44 -11.31
CA LEU A 109 -1.47 2.69 -11.33
C LEU A 109 -1.84 4.06 -10.77
N VAL A 110 -1.01 4.64 -9.89
CA VAL A 110 -1.26 5.96 -9.31
C VAL A 110 -1.36 7.03 -10.38
N ARG A 111 -0.49 6.99 -11.41
CA ARG A 111 -0.56 7.93 -12.54
C ARG A 111 -1.83 7.79 -13.38
N ARG A 112 -2.50 6.63 -13.32
CA ARG A 112 -3.80 6.43 -13.99
C ARG A 112 -4.96 7.00 -13.18
N ILE A 113 -4.85 6.97 -11.85
CA ILE A 113 -5.86 7.51 -10.93
C ILE A 113 -5.81 9.03 -10.92
N PHE A 114 -4.62 9.60 -11.08
CA PHE A 114 -4.36 11.03 -11.03
C PHE A 114 -3.60 11.49 -12.29
N PRO A 115 -4.23 11.47 -13.46
CA PRO A 115 -3.57 11.80 -14.73
C PRO A 115 -3.12 13.28 -14.81
N ASP A 116 -3.76 14.17 -14.06
CA ASP A 116 -3.49 15.61 -14.07
C ASP A 116 -2.48 16.06 -13.00
N GLU A 117 -2.04 15.16 -12.11
CA GLU A 117 -1.09 15.47 -11.04
C GLU A 117 0.35 15.15 -11.47
N ASP A 118 1.30 16.02 -11.13
CA ASP A 118 2.74 15.70 -11.24
C ASP A 118 3.18 14.92 -10.00
N ILE A 119 3.43 13.62 -10.20
CA ILE A 119 3.71 12.67 -9.13
C ILE A 119 5.12 12.10 -9.30
N GLU A 120 5.96 12.37 -8.31
CA GLU A 120 7.21 11.64 -8.13
C GLU A 120 6.97 10.33 -7.42
N ILE A 121 7.54 9.26 -7.96
CA ILE A 121 7.42 7.91 -7.42
C ILE A 121 8.83 7.43 -7.09
N MET A 122 9.04 7.03 -5.84
CA MET A 122 10.31 6.49 -5.37
C MET A 122 10.07 5.18 -4.61
N HIS A 123 10.70 4.09 -5.06
CA HIS A 123 10.64 2.81 -4.36
C HIS A 123 11.77 2.66 -3.34
N ASP A 124 11.59 1.78 -2.35
CA ASP A 124 12.56 1.48 -1.29
C ASP A 124 13.90 0.94 -1.83
N PHE A 125 13.86 0.24 -2.97
CA PHE A 125 15.05 -0.32 -3.62
C PHE A 125 15.77 0.66 -4.58
N GLU A 126 15.24 1.86 -4.81
CA GLU A 126 15.87 2.80 -5.73
C GLU A 126 17.08 3.53 -5.13
N MET A 127 18.17 3.54 -5.90
CA MET A 127 19.40 4.25 -5.56
C MET A 127 19.72 5.33 -6.60
N THR A 128 20.41 6.38 -6.17
CA THR A 128 21.08 7.34 -7.04
C THR A 128 22.29 6.69 -7.75
N PRO A 129 22.88 7.34 -8.78
CA PRO A 129 24.13 6.87 -9.38
C PRO A 129 25.28 6.72 -8.37
N SER A 130 25.28 7.50 -7.28
CA SER A 130 26.24 7.39 -6.18
C SER A 130 25.92 6.27 -5.18
N ARG A 131 24.99 5.36 -5.50
CA ARG A 131 24.51 4.25 -4.66
C ARG A 131 23.87 4.69 -3.33
N ARG A 132 23.43 5.94 -3.25
CA ARG A 132 22.66 6.46 -2.11
C ARG A 132 21.18 6.09 -2.32
N PRO A 133 20.44 5.66 -1.29
CA PRO A 133 18.98 5.53 -1.41
C PRO A 133 18.35 6.86 -1.86
N LYS A 134 17.36 6.79 -2.76
CA LYS A 134 16.59 7.99 -3.15
C LYS A 134 15.68 8.49 -2.02
N VAL A 135 15.21 7.59 -1.17
CA VAL A 135 14.37 7.87 -0.01
C VAL A 135 14.81 7.00 1.16
N LEU A 136 14.86 7.57 2.37
CA LEU A 136 14.99 6.80 3.60
C LEU A 136 13.59 6.44 4.12
N VAL A 137 13.10 5.26 3.74
CA VAL A 137 11.71 4.89 4.02
C VAL A 137 11.38 4.76 5.51
N GLN A 138 12.35 4.44 6.37
CA GLN A 138 12.13 4.29 7.81
C GLN A 138 11.81 5.62 8.52
N PRO A 139 12.57 6.72 8.32
CA PRO A 139 12.14 8.05 8.69
C PRO A 139 10.76 8.44 8.13
N ALA A 140 10.49 8.15 6.85
CA ALA A 140 9.17 8.42 6.25
C ALA A 140 8.03 7.67 6.98
N ALA A 141 8.27 6.42 7.39
CA ALA A 141 7.33 5.63 8.20
C ALA A 141 7.07 6.22 9.57
N HIS A 142 8.11 6.74 10.22
CA HIS A 142 7.99 7.38 11.52
C HIS A 142 7.13 8.64 11.42
N VAL A 143 7.47 9.58 10.52
CA VAL A 143 6.78 10.88 10.44
C VAL A 143 5.37 10.80 9.86
N ALA A 144 5.07 9.72 9.12
CA ALA A 144 3.72 9.44 8.62
C ALA A 144 2.83 8.73 9.66
N GLY A 145 3.35 8.43 10.85
CA GLY A 145 2.63 7.73 11.91
C GLY A 145 2.41 6.24 11.65
N ALA A 146 3.07 5.67 10.64
CA ALA A 146 2.84 4.29 10.20
C ALA A 146 3.50 3.27 11.13
N ALA A 147 4.75 3.51 11.50
CA ALA A 147 5.52 2.60 12.35
C ALA A 147 6.59 3.38 13.11
N TYR A 148 6.78 3.05 14.38
CA TYR A 148 7.80 3.71 15.19
C TYR A 148 9.18 3.22 14.77
N TYR A 149 10.05 4.17 14.41
CA TYR A 149 11.44 3.91 14.04
C TYR A 149 12.37 3.89 15.27
N TYR A 150 12.74 2.69 15.73
CA TYR A 150 13.66 2.50 16.83
C TYR A 150 15.11 2.59 16.34
N THR A 151 15.92 3.42 17.00
CA THR A 151 17.33 3.61 16.65
C THR A 151 18.20 3.62 17.91
N ALA A 152 19.51 3.74 17.73
CA ALA A 152 20.43 3.98 18.85
C ALA A 152 20.04 5.21 19.72
N ARG A 153 19.37 6.22 19.14
CA ARG A 153 18.88 7.40 19.85
C ARG A 153 17.70 7.08 20.79
N SER A 154 17.03 5.95 20.57
CA SER A 154 15.92 5.47 21.41
C SER A 154 16.39 4.76 22.68
N LEU A 155 17.71 4.65 22.91
CA LEU A 155 18.33 3.93 24.02
C LEU A 155 19.04 4.88 24.98
N ALA A 156 18.76 4.77 26.28
CA ALA A 156 19.44 5.52 27.33
C ALA A 156 19.77 4.62 28.55
N PRO A 157 21.04 4.27 28.81
CA PRO A 157 22.20 4.45 27.93
C PRO A 157 22.15 3.52 26.70
N ASN A 158 22.89 3.87 25.64
CA ASN A 158 23.10 2.98 24.51
C ASN A 158 24.18 1.92 24.85
N PRO A 159 23.84 0.62 24.93
CA PRO A 159 24.80 -0.43 25.29
C PRO A 159 25.67 -0.90 24.13
N PHE A 160 25.34 -0.55 22.88
CA PHE A 160 26.05 -1.04 21.70
C PHE A 160 27.34 -0.26 21.45
N LYS A 161 28.45 -0.99 21.32
CA LYS A 161 29.78 -0.41 21.03
C LYS A 161 30.01 -0.18 19.53
N GLN A 162 29.31 -0.93 18.67
CA GLN A 162 29.36 -0.77 17.23
C GLN A 162 28.20 0.07 16.69
N LYS A 163 28.33 0.52 15.43
CA LYS A 163 27.22 1.09 14.68
C LYS A 163 26.13 0.03 14.51
N ILE A 164 24.91 0.38 14.91
CA ILE A 164 23.70 -0.42 14.71
C ILE A 164 22.76 0.29 13.76
N PHE A 165 22.02 -0.48 12.96
CA PHE A 165 20.94 0.02 12.15
C PHE A 165 19.65 0.01 12.94
N GLY A 166 18.83 1.05 12.76
CA GLY A 166 17.49 1.09 13.31
C GLY A 166 16.52 0.21 12.54
N VAL A 167 15.35 -0.02 13.14
CA VAL A 167 14.25 -0.81 12.57
C VAL A 167 12.91 -0.19 12.95
N CYS A 168 11.95 -0.22 12.01
CA CYS A 168 10.57 0.17 12.28
C CYS A 168 9.75 -1.02 12.80
N ILE A 169 8.90 -0.79 13.81
CA ILE A 169 7.91 -1.77 14.27
C ILE A 169 6.51 -1.18 14.09
N HIS A 170 5.68 -1.92 13.34
CA HIS A 170 4.28 -1.59 13.09
C HIS A 170 3.44 -2.03 14.29
N PRO A 171 2.49 -1.21 14.78
CA PRO A 171 1.72 -1.54 15.98
C PRO A 171 0.85 -2.80 15.84
N VAL A 172 0.45 -3.16 14.62
CA VAL A 172 -0.40 -4.33 14.34
C VAL A 172 0.39 -5.57 13.93
N TYR A 173 1.48 -5.36 13.17
CA TYR A 173 2.20 -6.43 12.47
C TYR A 173 3.58 -6.69 13.06
N GLY A 174 4.00 -5.95 14.09
CA GLY A 174 5.36 -6.01 14.59
C GLY A 174 6.34 -5.67 13.47
N GLY A 175 7.30 -6.57 13.19
CA GLY A 175 8.16 -6.48 12.02
C GLY A 175 7.66 -7.24 10.79
N TRP A 176 6.45 -7.83 10.78
CA TRP A 176 5.88 -8.58 9.66
C TRP A 176 5.27 -7.67 8.58
N PHE A 177 6.03 -6.70 8.13
CA PHE A 177 5.65 -5.79 7.06
C PHE A 177 6.90 -5.34 6.30
N ALA A 178 6.72 -4.54 5.25
CA ALA A 178 7.81 -3.84 4.60
C ALA A 178 7.37 -2.48 4.07
N LEU A 179 8.30 -1.53 4.06
CA LEU A 179 8.11 -0.20 3.50
C LEU A 179 8.45 -0.25 2.02
N ARG A 180 7.55 0.20 1.14
CA ARG A 180 7.67 -0.01 -0.32
C ARG A 180 8.07 1.22 -1.11
N GLY A 181 7.95 2.39 -0.51
CA GLY A 181 8.30 3.64 -1.16
C GLY A 181 7.32 4.76 -0.84
N VAL A 182 7.43 5.84 -1.60
CA VAL A 182 6.65 7.06 -1.42
C VAL A 182 6.16 7.61 -2.76
N PHE A 183 5.03 8.31 -2.70
CA PHE A 183 4.56 9.23 -3.73
C PHE A 183 4.74 10.66 -3.24
N ILE A 184 5.18 11.57 -4.10
CA ILE A 184 5.20 13.02 -3.82
C ILE A 184 4.34 13.72 -4.86
N PHE A 185 3.26 14.37 -4.42
CA PHE A 185 2.33 15.12 -5.26
C PHE A 185 2.81 16.57 -5.33
N LYS A 186 3.68 16.88 -6.30
CA LYS A 186 4.47 18.12 -6.32
C LYS A 186 3.63 19.40 -6.32
N SER A 187 2.43 19.33 -6.87
CA SER A 187 1.48 20.44 -7.03
C SER A 187 0.46 20.58 -5.89
N VAL A 188 0.46 19.63 -4.94
CA VAL A 188 -0.53 19.52 -3.86
C VAL A 188 0.09 19.98 -2.55
N ARG A 189 -0.56 20.95 -1.91
CA ARG A 189 -0.21 21.45 -0.57
C ARG A 189 -1.15 20.83 0.45
N ALA A 190 -0.57 20.33 1.52
CA ALA A 190 -1.23 19.62 2.60
C ALA A 190 -1.15 20.42 3.90
N ALA A 191 -1.32 21.75 3.85
CA ALA A 191 -1.15 22.65 5.00
C ALA A 191 -1.94 22.20 6.24
N ASP A 192 -3.16 21.72 6.04
CA ASP A 192 -4.07 21.28 7.12
C ASP A 192 -3.98 19.77 7.43
N LEU A 193 -3.00 19.04 6.88
CA LEU A 193 -2.81 17.62 7.19
C LEU A 193 -2.43 17.43 8.67
N PRO A 194 -3.26 16.75 9.48
CA PRO A 194 -2.94 16.50 10.88
C PRO A 194 -1.75 15.55 10.99
N ARG A 195 -0.80 15.87 11.86
CA ARG A 195 0.30 14.98 12.22
C ARG A 195 -0.20 13.94 13.22
N ILE A 196 0.03 12.67 12.92
CA ILE A 196 -0.25 11.55 13.82
C ILE A 196 1.10 10.95 14.15
N ASP A 197 1.48 10.99 15.43
CA ASP A 197 2.73 10.37 15.87
C ASP A 197 2.62 8.84 15.84
N PRO A 198 3.71 8.13 15.49
CA PRO A 198 3.70 6.67 15.45
C PRO A 198 3.58 6.11 16.87
N VAL A 199 2.87 4.99 17.00
CA VAL A 199 2.70 4.32 18.30
C VAL A 199 4.02 3.71 18.77
N ASP A 200 4.53 4.17 19.92
CA ASP A 200 5.65 3.56 20.65
C ASP A 200 5.21 2.21 21.26
N CYS A 201 5.16 1.19 20.40
CA CYS A 201 4.73 -0.16 20.73
C CYS A 201 5.80 -1.01 21.43
N VAL A 202 7.02 -0.50 21.60
CA VAL A 202 8.13 -1.13 22.35
C VAL A 202 8.69 -0.09 23.33
N PRO A 203 7.93 0.30 24.36
CA PRO A 203 8.31 1.39 25.25
C PRO A 203 9.43 0.99 26.23
N GLU A 204 9.57 -0.30 26.55
CA GLU A 204 10.55 -0.76 27.54
C GLU A 204 11.98 -0.73 26.98
N GLN A 205 12.89 -0.10 27.72
CA GLN A 205 14.30 0.05 27.34
C GLN A 205 14.96 -1.30 27.05
N GLU A 206 14.73 -2.31 27.88
CA GLU A 206 15.28 -3.66 27.73
C GLU A 206 14.82 -4.30 26.41
N LYS A 207 13.54 -4.13 26.04
CA LYS A 207 13.00 -4.64 24.78
C LYS A 207 13.51 -3.87 23.58
N ARG A 208 13.78 -2.56 23.69
CA ARG A 208 14.42 -1.79 22.61
C ARG A 208 15.84 -2.27 22.34
N VAL A 209 16.59 -2.60 23.40
CA VAL A 209 17.92 -3.22 23.28
C VAL A 209 17.79 -4.59 22.61
N GLU A 210 16.89 -5.45 23.08
CA GLU A 210 16.62 -6.75 22.48
C GLU A 210 16.25 -6.64 20.99
N LEU A 211 15.33 -5.74 20.66
CA LEU A 211 14.88 -5.48 19.28
C LEU A 211 16.06 -5.15 18.36
N LEU A 212 16.88 -4.19 18.77
CA LEU A 212 18.00 -3.73 17.96
C LEU A 212 19.09 -4.80 17.87
N ASP A 213 19.30 -5.60 18.90
CA ASP A 213 20.22 -6.74 18.85
C ASP A 213 19.72 -7.82 17.88
N LEU A 214 18.46 -8.23 18.02
CA LEU A 214 17.81 -9.22 17.15
C LEU A 214 17.82 -8.77 15.69
N PHE A 215 17.52 -7.50 15.41
CA PHE A 215 17.54 -6.99 14.04
C PHE A 215 18.95 -6.95 13.45
N ASN A 216 19.96 -6.53 14.21
CA ASN A 216 21.31 -6.38 13.66
C ASN A 216 22.07 -7.71 13.57
N ASN A 217 21.87 -8.63 14.52
CA ASN A 217 22.66 -9.85 14.64
C ASN A 217 21.90 -11.13 14.24
N TYR A 218 20.56 -11.11 14.28
CA TYR A 218 19.72 -12.32 14.16
C TYR A 218 18.54 -12.20 13.19
N TRP A 219 18.52 -11.19 12.30
CA TRP A 219 17.35 -10.90 11.45
C TRP A 219 16.81 -12.07 10.62
N LYS A 220 17.66 -13.05 10.26
CA LYS A 220 17.29 -14.21 9.45
C LYS A 220 16.30 -15.15 10.14
N ASP A 221 16.29 -15.20 11.47
CA ASP A 221 15.37 -16.05 12.23
C ASP A 221 13.99 -15.42 12.46
N ASN A 222 13.81 -14.15 12.05
CA ASN A 222 12.59 -13.37 12.15
C ASN A 222 12.11 -13.03 13.58
N ARG A 223 12.85 -13.38 14.65
CA ARG A 223 12.40 -13.11 16.03
C ARG A 223 12.18 -11.64 16.32
N TYR A 224 13.00 -10.75 15.73
CA TYR A 224 12.80 -9.29 15.88
C TYR A 224 11.41 -8.83 15.41
N ARG A 225 10.77 -9.57 14.49
CA ARG A 225 9.43 -9.23 13.98
C ARG A 225 8.33 -9.50 15.00
N ASP A 226 8.60 -10.36 15.98
CA ASP A 226 7.69 -10.77 17.06
C ASP A 226 8.05 -10.11 18.40
N ILE A 227 8.76 -8.96 18.38
CA ILE A 227 9.08 -8.21 19.61
C ILE A 227 7.82 -7.75 20.38
N ILE A 228 6.70 -7.64 19.68
CA ILE A 228 5.36 -7.43 20.22
C ILE A 228 4.44 -8.60 19.83
N SER A 229 3.29 -8.72 20.51
CA SER A 229 2.20 -9.56 20.01
C SER A 229 1.65 -8.96 18.72
N VAL A 230 1.42 -9.79 17.70
CA VAL A 230 1.01 -9.36 16.36
C VAL A 230 -0.27 -10.05 15.94
N GLU A 231 -1.14 -9.34 15.23
CA GLU A 231 -2.39 -9.92 14.73
C GLU A 231 -2.14 -10.90 13.58
N LYS A 232 -1.13 -10.62 12.76
CA LYS A 232 -0.85 -11.39 11.55
C LYS A 232 0.63 -11.42 11.22
N LYS A 233 1.08 -12.60 10.79
CA LYS A 233 2.45 -12.87 10.31
C LYS A 233 2.43 -13.21 8.84
N TYR A 234 3.61 -13.23 8.23
CA TYR A 234 3.76 -13.80 6.89
C TYR A 234 3.35 -15.28 6.87
N SER A 235 2.71 -15.71 5.79
CA SER A 235 2.43 -17.13 5.56
C SER A 235 3.73 -17.93 5.39
N GLU A 236 3.67 -19.25 5.51
CA GLU A 236 4.85 -20.09 5.29
C GLU A 236 5.40 -19.96 3.86
N ASP A 237 4.52 -19.82 2.86
CA ASP A 237 4.92 -19.55 1.47
C ASP A 237 5.64 -18.21 1.35
N GLN A 238 5.12 -17.16 1.98
CA GLN A 238 5.72 -15.83 1.97
C GLN A 238 7.08 -15.81 2.70
N LYS A 239 7.19 -16.49 3.86
CA LYS A 239 8.46 -16.67 4.58
C LYS A 239 9.48 -17.39 3.70
N ARG A 240 9.07 -18.49 3.07
CA ARG A 240 9.90 -19.28 2.15
C ARG A 240 10.34 -18.46 0.93
N TYR A 241 9.45 -17.64 0.39
CA TYR A 241 9.77 -16.73 -0.70
C TYR A 241 10.85 -15.72 -0.31
N PHE A 242 10.70 -15.05 0.84
CA PHE A 242 11.67 -14.04 1.29
C PHE A 242 12.98 -14.63 1.80
N SER A 243 12.99 -15.84 2.36
CA SER A 243 14.22 -16.54 2.76
C SER A 243 15.00 -17.08 1.57
N THR A 244 14.34 -17.31 0.44
CA THR A 244 14.97 -17.72 -0.82
C THR A 244 15.62 -16.51 -1.50
N LEU A 245 16.90 -16.63 -1.86
CA LEU A 245 17.64 -15.57 -2.55
C LEU A 245 17.04 -15.30 -3.93
N PRO A 246 17.02 -14.04 -4.43
CA PRO A 246 16.42 -13.71 -5.72
C PRO A 246 16.87 -14.60 -6.89
N LYS A 247 18.17 -14.92 -6.96
CA LYS A 247 18.75 -15.80 -7.98
C LYS A 247 18.22 -17.25 -7.95
N ASP A 248 17.75 -17.70 -6.79
CA ASP A 248 17.31 -19.08 -6.53
C ASP A 248 15.77 -19.18 -6.47
N ARG A 249 15.04 -18.07 -6.67
CA ARG A 249 13.56 -18.04 -6.58
C ARG A 249 12.86 -18.70 -7.75
N GLY A 250 13.53 -18.92 -8.88
CA GLY A 250 12.91 -19.45 -10.10
C GLY A 250 12.10 -20.74 -9.90
N PRO A 251 12.69 -21.81 -9.33
CA PRO A 251 11.96 -23.05 -9.02
C PRO A 251 10.81 -22.83 -8.04
N LEU A 252 11.01 -22.03 -7.00
CA LEU A 252 9.98 -21.71 -6.01
C LEU A 252 8.78 -20.98 -6.64
N ILE A 253 9.03 -20.01 -7.51
CA ILE A 253 7.99 -19.27 -8.22
C ILE A 253 7.14 -20.23 -9.06
N LYS A 254 7.75 -21.18 -9.77
CA LYS A 254 7.00 -22.18 -10.56
C LYS A 254 6.09 -23.03 -9.68
N GLU A 255 6.58 -23.48 -8.53
CA GLU A 255 5.79 -24.24 -7.55
C GLU A 255 4.61 -23.43 -7.01
N LEU A 256 4.86 -22.17 -6.61
CA LEU A 256 3.82 -21.27 -6.11
C LEU A 256 2.75 -20.99 -7.17
N ILE A 257 3.14 -20.73 -8.42
CA ILE A 257 2.19 -20.56 -9.53
C ILE A 257 1.29 -21.78 -9.66
N GLN A 258 1.85 -22.99 -9.63
CA GLN A 258 1.07 -24.22 -9.73
C GLN A 258 0.09 -24.36 -8.57
N LYS A 259 0.55 -24.13 -7.33
CA LYS A 259 -0.27 -24.18 -6.12
C LYS A 259 -1.46 -23.20 -6.19
N TYR A 260 -1.20 -21.93 -6.46
CA TYR A 260 -2.24 -20.90 -6.42
C TYR A 260 -3.17 -20.89 -7.64
N LYS A 261 -2.72 -21.37 -8.81
CA LYS A 261 -3.63 -21.62 -9.94
C LYS A 261 -4.61 -22.77 -9.67
N GLY A 262 -4.15 -23.82 -8.96
CA GLY A 262 -5.01 -24.92 -8.51
C GLY A 262 -6.13 -24.44 -7.59
N ILE A 263 -5.78 -23.68 -6.55
CA ILE A 263 -6.74 -23.12 -5.58
C ILE A 263 -7.80 -22.24 -6.27
N ASN A 264 -7.37 -21.34 -7.16
CA ASN A 264 -8.30 -20.46 -7.88
C ASN A 264 -9.29 -21.26 -8.75
N SER A 265 -8.85 -22.40 -9.31
CA SER A 265 -9.71 -23.26 -10.13
C SER A 265 -10.75 -23.99 -9.28
N GLU A 266 -10.37 -24.46 -8.09
CA GLU A 266 -11.26 -25.13 -7.14
C GLU A 266 -12.30 -24.16 -6.55
N GLU A 267 -11.89 -22.96 -6.14
CA GLU A 267 -12.83 -21.93 -5.65
C GLU A 267 -13.84 -21.51 -6.73
N GLN A 268 -13.40 -21.42 -7.99
CA GLN A 268 -14.30 -21.13 -9.12
C GLN A 268 -15.30 -22.27 -9.36
N MET A 269 -14.88 -23.53 -9.25
CA MET A 269 -15.80 -24.67 -9.34
C MET A 269 -16.82 -24.66 -8.19
N GLN A 270 -16.39 -24.45 -6.94
CA GLN A 270 -17.27 -24.41 -5.78
C GLN A 270 -18.28 -23.25 -5.83
N LYS A 271 -17.84 -22.05 -6.24
CA LYS A 271 -18.76 -20.90 -6.46
C LYS A 271 -19.77 -21.21 -7.56
N LYS A 272 -19.33 -21.85 -8.65
CA LYS A 272 -20.22 -22.25 -9.75
C LYS A 272 -21.25 -23.27 -9.28
N GLU A 273 -20.83 -24.30 -8.53
CA GLU A 273 -21.72 -25.30 -7.94
C GLU A 273 -22.76 -24.68 -6.99
N MET A 274 -22.35 -23.76 -6.10
CA MET A 274 -23.27 -23.02 -5.22
C MET A 274 -24.28 -22.15 -6.00
N LEU A 275 -23.85 -21.50 -7.08
CA LEU A 275 -24.73 -20.72 -7.96
C LEU A 275 -25.73 -21.62 -8.69
N THR A 276 -25.32 -22.79 -9.19
CA THR A 276 -26.25 -23.77 -9.78
C THR A 276 -27.24 -24.31 -8.75
N ASN A 277 -26.80 -24.66 -7.54
CA ASN A 277 -27.69 -25.18 -6.51
C ASN A 277 -28.71 -24.14 -6.04
N ASN A 278 -28.31 -22.87 -5.89
CA ASN A 278 -29.23 -21.80 -5.53
C ASN A 278 -30.26 -21.49 -6.64
N ASN A 279 -29.89 -21.69 -7.91
CA ASN A 279 -30.84 -21.56 -9.03
C ASN A 279 -31.81 -22.76 -9.12
N SER A 280 -31.34 -23.98 -8.83
CA SER A 280 -32.21 -25.16 -8.75
C SER A 280 -33.22 -25.07 -7.60
N ILE A 281 -32.84 -24.52 -6.44
CA ILE A 281 -33.76 -24.29 -5.31
C ILE A 281 -34.82 -23.23 -5.65
N LYS A 282 -34.48 -22.20 -6.45
CA LYS A 282 -35.45 -21.21 -6.93
C LYS A 282 -36.44 -21.78 -7.95
N LEU A 283 -36.01 -22.70 -8.81
CA LEU A 283 -36.88 -23.37 -9.79
C LEU A 283 -37.87 -24.34 -9.11
N CYS A 284 -37.45 -25.08 -8.09
CA CYS A 284 -38.34 -25.95 -7.32
C CYS A 284 -39.42 -25.19 -6.52
N ASN A 285 -39.15 -23.94 -6.12
CA ASN A 285 -40.12 -23.11 -5.41
C ASN A 285 -41.11 -22.36 -6.33
N SER A 286 -40.91 -22.38 -7.65
CA SER A 286 -41.86 -21.81 -8.62
C SER A 286 -42.88 -22.83 -9.16
N GLU A 287 -42.73 -24.13 -8.88
CA GLU A 287 -43.62 -25.19 -9.36
C GLU A 287 -44.71 -25.62 -8.36
N SER A 288 -44.82 -24.98 -7.19
CA SER A 288 -45.79 -25.35 -6.14
C SER A 288 -46.97 -24.39 -5.95
N ASN A 289 -47.23 -23.46 -6.88
CA ASN A 289 -48.42 -22.61 -6.87
C ASN A 289 -49.32 -22.87 -8.10
N SER A 290 -49.96 -24.04 -8.12
CA SER A 290 -51.19 -24.25 -8.90
C SER A 290 -52.25 -24.87 -7.99
N GLN A 291 -53.04 -24.03 -7.32
CA GLN A 291 -54.27 -24.45 -6.65
C GLN A 291 -55.32 -24.83 -7.70
N PRO A 292 -56.10 -25.90 -7.49
CA PRO A 292 -57.25 -26.20 -8.33
C PRO A 292 -58.46 -25.36 -7.89
N ASP A 293 -59.07 -24.72 -8.89
CA ASP A 293 -60.31 -23.96 -8.81
C ASP A 293 -61.49 -24.91 -8.52
N TYR A 294 -62.07 -24.80 -7.32
CA TYR A 294 -63.34 -25.45 -6.97
C TYR A 294 -64.42 -24.38 -6.89
N GLY A 295 -65.27 -24.35 -7.92
CA GLY A 295 -66.52 -23.61 -7.90
C GLY A 295 -67.49 -24.18 -6.86
N PHE A 296 -68.09 -23.30 -6.06
CA PHE A 296 -69.36 -23.56 -5.41
C PHE A 296 -70.26 -22.32 -5.49
N HIS A 297 -71.47 -22.60 -5.95
CA HIS A 297 -72.63 -21.74 -6.11
C HIS A 297 -73.34 -21.51 -4.76
N LYS A 298 -74.14 -20.42 -4.71
CA LYS A 298 -75.28 -20.12 -3.81
C LYS A 298 -74.94 -19.65 -2.38
N GLU A 299 -75.71 -18.82 -1.68
CA GLU A 299 -76.92 -17.99 -1.86
C GLU A 299 -77.03 -17.12 -0.56
N PHE A 300 -77.70 -15.96 -0.61
CA PHE A 300 -78.38 -15.17 0.46
C PHE A 300 -77.97 -15.40 1.95
N TYR A 301 -77.57 -14.40 2.74
CA TYR A 301 -78.17 -13.08 3.05
C TYR A 301 -77.08 -12.14 3.57
#